data_AF-A0AAX2AF99-F1
#
_entry.id   AF-A0AAX2AF99-F1
#
_cell.length_a   1.000
_cell.length_b   1.000
_cell.length_c   1.000
_cell.angle_alpha   90.00
_cell.angle_beta   90.00
_cell.angle_gamma   90.00
#
_symmetry.space_group_name_H-M   'P 1'
#
loop_
_entity.id
_entity.type
_entity.pdbx_description
1 polymer ?
#
loop_
_entity_poly.entity_id
_entity_poly.type
_entity_poly.pdbx_seq_one_letter_code
_entity_poly.pdbx_strand_id
1 'polypeptide(L)'
;MNIVTFCNVDSSLIDSKHVVEHFHSGISEKADIAILDINSIFDFEENKHDSCKEKFVSIAIIDDDSDYDAFKNFGIDAWIKGEDIQDINGIINLVEKRFLS
;
A
#
# COMPACT_ATOMS: atom_id res chain seq x y z
N MET A 1 9.79 -8.76 0.99
CA MET A 1 8.43 -8.48 1.49
C MET A 1 7.48 -8.57 0.32
N ASN A 2 6.27 -9.07 0.57
CA ASN A 2 5.21 -9.13 -0.42
C ASN A 2 4.38 -7.85 -0.32
N ILE A 3 4.17 -7.21 -1.46
CA ILE A 3 3.42 -5.97 -1.58
C ILE A 3 2.21 -6.25 -2.45
N VAL A 4 1.03 -5.95 -1.93
CA VAL A 4 -0.19 -5.94 -2.73
C VAL A 4 -0.51 -4.50 -3.10
N THR A 5 -0.90 -4.27 -4.35
CA THR A 5 -1.45 -2.99 -4.78
C THR A 5 -2.92 -3.17 -5.21
N PHE A 6 -3.78 -2.33 -4.65
CA PHE A 6 -5.21 -2.23 -4.99
C PHE A 6 -5.48 -1.19 -6.08
N CYS A 7 -4.47 -0.37 -6.37
CA CYS A 7 -4.51 0.67 -7.37
C CYS A 7 -3.57 0.34 -8.54
N ASN A 8 -3.58 1.20 -9.55
CA ASN A 8 -2.72 1.01 -10.72
C ASN A 8 -1.37 1.71 -10.49
N VAL A 9 -0.52 1.10 -9.67
CA VAL A 9 0.84 1.60 -9.42
C VAL A 9 1.84 0.96 -10.37
N ASP A 10 2.78 1.76 -10.87
CA ASP A 10 3.87 1.23 -11.68
C ASP A 10 4.85 0.46 -10.79
N SER A 11 4.90 -0.86 -10.95
CA SER A 11 5.79 -1.73 -10.16
C SER A 11 7.27 -1.44 -10.38
N SER A 12 7.66 -0.76 -11.47
CA SER A 12 9.05 -0.33 -11.70
C SER A 12 9.53 0.76 -10.74
N LEU A 13 8.60 1.46 -10.07
CA LEU A 13 8.91 2.41 -9.01
C LEU A 13 9.32 1.72 -7.71
N ILE A 14 9.08 0.41 -7.57
CA ILE A 14 9.38 -0.35 -6.36
C ILE A 14 10.65 -1.16 -6.58
N ASP A 15 11.55 -1.15 -5.59
CA ASP A 15 12.79 -1.92 -5.63
C ASP A 15 12.53 -3.40 -5.98
N SER A 16 13.31 -3.95 -6.92
CA SER A 16 13.14 -5.33 -7.42
C SER A 16 13.38 -6.43 -6.38
N LYS A 17 13.82 -6.06 -5.17
CA LYS A 17 13.90 -6.98 -4.01
C LYS A 17 12.51 -7.34 -3.45
N HIS A 18 11.48 -6.57 -3.79
CA HIS A 18 10.11 -6.79 -3.37
C HIS A 18 9.30 -7.51 -4.45
N VAL A 19 8.36 -8.35 -4.01
CA VAL A 19 7.38 -8.96 -4.90
C VAL A 19 6.13 -8.10 -4.85
N VAL A 20 5.71 -7.58 -6.01
CA VAL A 20 4.54 -6.71 -6.15
C VAL A 20 3.46 -7.48 -6.89
N GLU A 21 2.30 -7.66 -6.26
CA GLU A 21 1.13 -8.31 -6.83
C GLU A 21 -0.03 -7.31 -6.91
N HIS A 22 -0.78 -7.33 -8.01
CA HIS A 22 -2.00 -6.51 -8.14
C HIS A 22 -3.19 -7.31 -7.64
N PHE A 23 -3.98 -6.74 -6.73
CA PHE A 23 -5.15 -7.42 -6.12
C PHE A 23 -6.08 -8.03 -7.18
N HIS A 24 -6.41 -7.26 -8.23
CA HIS A 24 -7.29 -7.72 -9.32
C HIS A 24 -6.70 -8.81 -10.22
N SER A 25 -5.38 -9.04 -10.17
CA SER A 25 -4.72 -10.13 -10.91
C SER A 25 -4.65 -11.44 -10.11
N GLY A 26 -5.12 -11.41 -8.86
CA GLY A 26 -4.98 -12.51 -7.90
C GLY A 26 -3.74 -12.34 -7.03
N ILE A 27 -3.87 -12.78 -5.78
CA ILE A 27 -2.80 -12.75 -4.78
C ILE A 27 -2.31 -14.18 -4.56
N SER A 28 -1.01 -14.40 -4.72
CA SER A 28 -0.38 -15.69 -4.46
C SER A 28 -0.08 -15.87 -2.97
N GLU A 29 0.35 -14.80 -2.30
CA GLU A 29 0.70 -14.82 -0.89
C GLU A 29 0.18 -13.59 -0.15
N LYS A 30 -0.19 -13.77 1.13
CA LYS A 30 -0.61 -12.64 1.97
C LYS A 30 0.48 -11.56 2.03
N ALA A 31 0.10 -10.32 1.79
CA ALA A 31 1.02 -9.19 1.72
C ALA A 31 1.45 -8.65 3.09
N ASP A 32 2.68 -8.14 3.14
CA ASP A 32 3.23 -7.37 4.27
C ASP A 32 2.87 -5.88 4.15
N ILE A 33 2.74 -5.38 2.92
CA ILE A 33 2.41 -3.98 2.61
C ILE A 33 1.26 -3.96 1.61
N ALA A 34 0.26 -3.12 1.87
CA ALA A 34 -0.83 -2.82 0.96
C ALA A 34 -0.70 -1.37 0.47
N ILE A 35 -0.70 -1.18 -0.85
CA ILE A 35 -0.71 0.13 -1.50
C ILE A 35 -2.09 0.35 -2.10
N LEU A 36 -2.71 1.49 -1.81
CA LEU A 36 -4.06 1.82 -2.22
C LEU A 36 -4.17 3.30 -2.56
N ASP A 37 -5.20 3.65 -3.32
CA ASP A 37 -5.60 5.03 -3.58
C ASP A 37 -7.05 5.24 -3.13
N ILE A 38 -7.55 6.48 -3.24
CA ILE A 38 -8.90 6.81 -2.75
C ILE A 38 -9.98 6.00 -3.47
N ASN A 39 -9.74 5.66 -4.74
CA ASN A 39 -10.69 4.88 -5.53
C ASN A 39 -10.76 3.42 -5.09
N SER A 40 -9.65 2.87 -4.56
CA SER A 40 -9.57 1.48 -4.11
C SER A 40 -9.73 1.29 -2.60
N ILE A 41 -10.09 2.34 -1.86
CA ILE A 41 -10.15 2.31 -0.38
C ILE A 41 -11.20 1.32 0.13
N PHE A 42 -12.34 1.22 -0.55
CA PHE A 42 -13.42 0.30 -0.17
C PHE A 42 -13.03 -1.15 -0.47
N ASP A 43 -12.45 -1.42 -1.64
CA ASP A 43 -11.92 -2.74 -1.98
C ASP A 43 -10.87 -3.20 -0.96
N PHE A 44 -9.97 -2.29 -0.54
CA PHE A 44 -9.02 -2.56 0.52
C PHE A 44 -9.72 -2.90 1.83
N GLU A 45 -10.67 -2.08 2.30
CA GLU A 45 -11.34 -2.30 3.58
C GLU A 45 -12.06 -3.65 3.65
N GLU A 46 -12.71 -4.05 2.54
CA GLU A 46 -13.42 -5.31 2.44
C GLU A 46 -12.48 -6.52 2.36
N ASN A 47 -11.29 -6.38 1.75
CA ASN A 47 -10.41 -7.51 1.41
C ASN A 47 -9.08 -7.55 2.17
N LYS A 48 -8.75 -6.55 3.01
CA LYS A 48 -7.46 -6.46 3.72
C LYS A 48 -7.14 -7.68 4.56
N HIS A 49 -8.14 -8.31 5.18
CA HIS A 49 -7.94 -9.47 6.06
C HIS A 49 -7.60 -10.77 5.31
N ASP A 50 -8.09 -10.90 4.08
CA ASP A 50 -7.78 -12.03 3.18
C ASP A 50 -6.48 -11.80 2.42
N SER A 51 -6.28 -10.56 1.95
CA SER A 51 -5.17 -10.16 1.08
C SER A 51 -3.86 -9.90 1.84
N CYS A 52 -3.94 -9.50 3.11
CA CYS A 52 -2.79 -9.13 3.92
C CYS A 52 -2.59 -10.10 5.09
N LYS A 53 -1.37 -10.10 5.65
CA LYS A 53 -1.03 -10.84 6.87
C LYS A 53 -1.70 -10.21 8.09
N GLU A 54 -1.68 -10.88 9.25
CA GLU A 54 -2.20 -10.31 10.50
C GLU A 54 -1.48 -9.01 10.92
N LYS A 55 -0.19 -8.91 10.60
CA LYS A 55 0.59 -7.68 10.73
C LYS A 55 0.97 -7.23 9.34
N PHE A 56 0.41 -6.11 8.90
CA PHE A 56 0.70 -5.50 7.61
C PHE A 56 0.70 -3.97 7.75
N VAL A 57 1.21 -3.27 6.74
CA VAL A 57 1.15 -1.81 6.65
C VAL A 57 0.33 -1.39 5.45
N SER A 58 -0.51 -0.39 5.65
CA SER A 58 -1.25 0.28 4.59
C SER A 58 -0.57 1.60 4.18
N ILE A 59 -0.34 1.78 2.88
CA ILE A 59 0.21 2.99 2.29
C ILE A 59 -0.81 3.58 1.31
N ALA A 60 -1.35 4.73 1.64
CA ALA A 60 -2.27 5.45 0.77
C ALA A 60 -1.52 6.39 -0.18
N ILE A 61 -1.93 6.41 -1.44
CA ILE A 61 -1.57 7.45 -2.41
C ILE A 61 -2.68 8.50 -2.35
N ILE A 62 -2.31 9.74 -2.03
CA ILE A 62 -3.22 10.89 -1.97
C ILE A 62 -2.92 11.84 -3.13
N ASP A 63 -3.94 12.29 -3.83
CA ASP A 63 -3.80 13.35 -4.84
C ASP A 63 -4.19 14.71 -4.24
N ASP A 64 -5.20 14.74 -3.36
CA ASP A 64 -5.69 15.97 -2.74
C ASP A 64 -5.86 15.86 -1.20
N ASP A 65 -5.92 17.00 -0.51
CA ASP A 65 -6.16 17.09 0.95
C ASP A 65 -7.47 16.43 1.39
N SER A 66 -8.45 16.30 0.48
CA SER A 66 -9.73 15.64 0.78
C SER A 66 -9.58 14.12 0.90
N ASP A 67 -8.66 13.52 0.12
CA ASP A 67 -8.36 12.09 0.20
C ASP A 67 -7.74 11.77 1.57
N TYR A 68 -6.85 12.65 2.04
CA TYR A 68 -6.20 12.49 3.33
C TYR A 68 -7.20 12.43 4.50
N ASP A 69 -8.26 13.25 4.46
CA ASP A 69 -9.31 13.20 5.49
C ASP A 69 -10.10 11.90 5.43
N ALA A 70 -10.38 11.39 4.23
CA ALA A 70 -10.99 10.06 4.06
C ALA A 70 -10.09 8.99 4.71
N PHE A 71 -8.82 8.90 4.34
CA PHE A 71 -7.90 7.87 4.83
C PHE A 71 -7.69 7.87 6.36
N LYS A 72 -7.80 9.03 7.02
CA LYS A 72 -7.78 9.08 8.50
C LYS A 72 -8.87 8.24 9.14
N ASN A 73 -10.05 8.19 8.53
CA ASN A 73 -11.18 7.42 9.04
C ASN A 73 -11.01 5.90 8.85
N PHE A 74 -10.17 5.48 7.90
CA PHE A 74 -9.88 4.07 7.60
C PHE A 74 -8.64 3.53 8.33
N GLY A 75 -7.90 4.40 9.03
CA GLY A 75 -6.77 3.98 9.85
C GLY A 75 -5.54 3.58 9.04
N ILE A 76 -5.23 4.32 7.98
CA ILE A 76 -4.03 4.06 7.16
C ILE A 76 -2.75 4.38 7.93
N ASP A 77 -1.73 3.52 7.79
CA ASP A 77 -0.46 3.63 8.51
C ASP A 77 0.47 4.71 7.94
N ALA A 78 0.53 4.85 6.62
CA ALA A 78 1.38 5.81 5.92
C ALA A 78 0.69 6.35 4.67
N TRP A 79 1.11 7.52 4.21
CA TRP A 79 0.61 8.11 2.97
C TRP A 79 1.73 8.77 2.19
N ILE A 80 1.55 8.85 0.88
CA ILE A 80 2.42 9.55 -0.06
C ILE A 80 1.57 10.33 -1.03
N LYS A 81 2.05 11.51 -1.44
CA LYS A 81 1.36 12.22 -2.51
C LYS A 81 1.61 11.53 -3.85
N GLY A 82 0.62 11.55 -4.74
CA GLY A 82 0.78 11.06 -6.12
C GLY A 82 1.94 11.75 -6.85
N GLU A 83 2.14 13.05 -6.62
CA GLU A 83 3.27 13.83 -7.16
C GLU A 83 4.65 13.32 -6.67
N ASP A 84 4.71 12.77 -5.45
CA ASP A 84 5.93 12.31 -4.79
C ASP A 84 6.11 10.78 -4.88
N ILE A 85 5.31 10.07 -5.70
CA ILE A 85 5.29 8.60 -5.72
C ILE A 85 6.65 7.97 -6.05
N GLN A 86 7.57 8.73 -6.66
CA GLN A 86 8.93 8.29 -6.94
C GLN A 86 9.72 7.96 -5.65
N ASP A 87 9.34 8.57 -4.52
CA ASP A 87 9.96 8.37 -3.21
C ASP A 87 9.33 7.23 -2.40
N ILE A 88 8.42 6.44 -2.99
CA ILE A 88 7.70 5.36 -2.30
C ILE A 88 8.64 4.31 -1.68
N ASN A 89 9.80 4.06 -2.29
CA ASN A 89 10.83 3.17 -1.72
C ASN A 89 11.35 3.67 -0.38
N GLY A 90 11.39 4.99 -0.16
CA GLY A 90 11.76 5.58 1.14
C GLY A 90 10.79 5.15 2.24
N ILE A 91 9.49 5.20 1.96
CA ILE A 91 8.44 4.79 2.89
C ILE A 91 8.50 3.27 3.12
N ILE A 92 8.62 2.47 2.05
CA ILE A 92 8.72 1.01 2.14
C ILE A 92 9.92 0.61 3.01
N ASN A 93 11.09 1.25 2.82
CA ASN A 93 12.28 0.97 3.61
C ASN A 93 12.13 1.38 5.09
N LEU A 94 11.42 2.47 5.38
CA LEU A 94 11.11 2.88 6.76
C LEU A 94 10.18 1.88 7.44
N VAL A 95 9.15 1.44 6.72
CA VAL A 95 8.20 0.42 7.16
C VAL A 95 8.92 -0.90 7.42
N GLU A 96 9.76 -1.34 6.48
CA GLU A 96 10.55 -2.56 6.58
C GLU A 96 11.41 -2.57 7.85
N LYS A 97 12.10 -1.46 8.12
CA LYS A 97 12.88 -1.30 9.36
C LYS A 97 12.01 -1.37 10.62
N ARG A 98 10.81 -0.80 10.59
CA ARG A 98 9.89 -0.78 11.75
C ARG A 98 9.24 -2.15 11.99
N PHE A 99 9.04 -2.92 10.92
CA PHE A 99 8.44 -4.27 10.96
C PHE A 99 9.43 -5.36 11.36
N LEU A 100 10.70 -5.21 10.98
CA LEU A 100 11.77 -6.16 11.30
C LEU A 100 12.46 -5.89 12.64
N SER A 101 11.97 -4.93 13.43
CA SER A 101 12.57 -4.51 14.70
C SER A 101 11.91 -5.12 15.93
#